data_AF-A0A383AW81-F1
#
_entry.id   AF-A0A383AW81-F1
#
_cell.length_a   1.000
_cell.length_b   1.000
_cell.length_c   1.000
_cell.angle_alpha   90.00
_cell.angle_beta   90.00
_cell.angle_gamma   90.00
#
_symmetry.space_group_name_H-M   'P 1'
#
loop_
_entity.id
_entity.type
_entity.pdbx_description
1 polymer ?
#
loop_
_entity_poly.entity_id
_entity_poly.type
_entity_poly.pdbx_seq_one_letter_code
_entity_poly.pdbx_strand_id
1 'polypeptide(L)'
;MMTTSKNKFSEDEWHNRINLAACYHLADYFQMSDIIWNHITAKTSNDKDTFLINPFGLRYDEITASNLVEVTLEGKVIKSDSPINDTGFIIHGAIHRARPDVNCVIHTHSRAGLAVSCFENGLTPMIQDAAFLHNRVSYHGWEGMSTEQEECEHLSKSLGSNKVMILKN
;
A
#
# COMPACT_ATOMS: atom_id res chain seq x y z
N MET A 1 32.58 -25.10 1.42
CA MET A 1 31.66 -24.92 0.28
C MET A 1 30.37 -24.32 0.82
N MET A 2 30.14 -23.02 0.63
CA MET A 2 28.84 -22.42 0.91
C MET A 2 27.92 -22.82 -0.24
N THR A 3 26.95 -23.68 0.04
CA THR A 3 25.84 -23.95 -0.88
C THR A 3 25.04 -22.66 -1.01
N THR A 4 25.20 -21.97 -2.15
CA THR A 4 24.27 -20.92 -2.57
C THR A 4 22.89 -21.56 -2.71
N SER A 5 22.05 -21.40 -1.69
CA SER A 5 20.65 -21.73 -1.74
C SER A 5 20.06 -21.06 -2.98
N LYS A 6 19.55 -21.84 -3.94
CA LYS A 6 18.77 -21.28 -5.04
C LYS A 6 17.66 -20.45 -4.42
N ASN A 7 17.55 -19.20 -4.86
CA ASN A 7 16.50 -18.31 -4.40
C ASN A 7 15.14 -19.01 -4.56
N LYS A 8 14.32 -19.05 -3.50
CA LYS A 8 13.03 -19.76 -3.51
C LYS A 8 11.96 -19.06 -4.37
N PHE A 9 12.30 -17.88 -4.87
CA PHE A 9 11.45 -17.01 -5.66
C PHE A 9 11.94 -16.94 -7.10
N SER A 10 11.06 -16.61 -8.04
CA SER A 10 11.50 -16.22 -9.39
C SER A 10 12.33 -14.93 -9.32
N GLU A 11 13.13 -14.66 -10.35
CA GLU A 11 13.93 -13.42 -10.41
C GLU A 11 13.04 -12.17 -10.35
N ASP A 12 11.91 -12.18 -11.05
CA ASP A 12 10.94 -11.07 -11.06
C ASP A 12 10.30 -10.85 -9.68
N GLU A 13 9.87 -11.94 -9.02
CA GLU A 13 9.35 -11.84 -7.66
C GLU A 13 10.40 -11.33 -6.67
N TRP A 14 11.63 -11.83 -6.77
CA TRP A 14 12.70 -11.37 -5.90
C TRP A 14 13.02 -9.89 -6.09
N HIS A 15 13.01 -9.40 -7.34
CA HIS A 15 13.20 -8.00 -7.64
C HIS A 15 12.10 -7.13 -7.02
N ASN A 16 10.82 -7.54 -7.15
CA ASN A 16 9.70 -6.81 -6.52
C ASN A 16 9.77 -6.84 -4.99
N ARG A 17 10.20 -7.96 -4.39
CA ARG A 17 10.43 -8.05 -2.94
C ARG A 17 11.53 -7.09 -2.47
N ILE A 18 12.62 -6.97 -3.21
CA ILE A 18 13.70 -6.01 -2.91
C ILE A 18 13.17 -4.57 -3.01
N ASN A 19 12.50 -4.23 -4.12
CA ASN A 19 11.99 -2.88 -4.33
C ASN A 19 10.94 -2.49 -3.29
N LEU A 20 10.04 -3.40 -2.95
CA LEU A 20 9.04 -3.15 -1.92
C LEU A 20 9.68 -2.99 -0.54
N ALA A 21 10.65 -3.83 -0.17
CA ALA A 21 11.41 -3.65 1.07
C ALA A 21 12.10 -2.27 1.09
N ALA A 22 12.78 -1.87 0.00
CA ALA A 22 13.38 -0.54 -0.09
C ALA A 22 12.33 0.58 0.04
N CYS A 23 11.12 0.40 -0.50
CA CYS A 23 10.02 1.35 -0.36
C CYS A 23 9.58 1.53 1.09
N TYR A 24 9.47 0.44 1.88
CA TYR A 24 9.20 0.52 3.32
C TYR A 24 10.28 1.31 4.06
N HIS A 25 11.56 1.02 3.80
CA HIS A 25 12.69 1.73 4.42
C HIS A 25 12.72 3.22 4.05
N LEU A 26 12.42 3.57 2.80
CA LEU A 26 12.31 4.97 2.37
C LEU A 26 11.12 5.68 3.05
N ALA A 27 9.97 5.01 3.16
CA ALA A 27 8.81 5.57 3.85
C ALA A 27 9.10 5.82 5.34
N ASP A 28 9.84 4.94 6.01
CA ASP A 28 10.31 5.15 7.38
C ASP A 28 11.31 6.32 7.47
N TYR A 29 12.31 6.35 6.58
CA TYR A 29 13.30 7.42 6.51
C TYR A 29 12.67 8.81 6.33
N PHE A 30 11.61 8.90 5.51
CA PHE A 30 10.83 10.12 5.31
C PHE A 30 9.73 10.36 6.35
N GLN A 31 9.68 9.54 7.42
CA GLN A 31 8.73 9.66 8.53
C GLN A 31 7.26 9.63 8.09
N MET A 32 6.96 8.75 7.14
CA MET A 32 5.62 8.51 6.61
C MET A 32 4.93 7.30 7.27
N SER A 33 5.64 6.55 8.10
CA SER A 33 5.15 5.39 8.84
C SER A 33 4.40 5.81 10.11
N ASP A 34 3.44 4.99 10.51
CA ASP A 34 2.72 5.06 11.78
C ASP A 34 2.85 3.72 12.52
N ILE A 35 3.95 3.61 13.27
CA ILE A 35 4.32 2.45 14.10
C ILE A 35 4.24 1.13 13.31
N ILE A 36 3.15 0.37 13.45
CA ILE A 36 2.92 -0.93 12.80
C ILE A 36 1.64 -0.94 11.95
N TRP A 37 0.96 0.19 11.80
CA TRP A 37 -0.41 0.25 11.28
C TRP A 37 -0.48 0.41 9.77
N ASN A 38 0.46 1.14 9.16
CA ASN A 38 0.45 1.37 7.72
C ASN A 38 0.85 0.12 6.93
N HIS A 39 0.54 0.13 5.63
CA HIS A 39 0.75 -0.97 4.72
C HIS A 39 1.03 -0.48 3.30
N ILE A 40 1.91 -1.20 2.60
CA ILE A 40 2.26 -0.99 1.19
C ILE A 40 2.15 -2.32 0.47
N THR A 41 1.38 -2.37 -0.62
CA THR A 41 1.29 -3.58 -1.45
C THR A 41 1.98 -3.37 -2.78
N ALA A 42 2.61 -4.42 -3.29
CA ALA A 42 3.09 -4.46 -4.67
C ALA A 42 2.74 -5.81 -5.31
N LYS A 43 2.54 -5.83 -6.63
CA LYS A 43 2.30 -7.07 -7.38
C LYS A 43 3.51 -8.02 -7.19
N THR A 44 3.24 -9.29 -6.93
CA THR A 44 4.30 -10.27 -6.64
C THR A 44 5.24 -10.43 -7.82
N SER A 45 4.69 -10.67 -9.00
CA SER A 45 5.42 -10.76 -10.27
C SER A 45 4.45 -10.50 -11.43
N ASN A 46 4.98 -10.26 -12.63
CA ASN A 46 4.16 -9.95 -13.81
C ASN A 46 3.21 -11.09 -14.22
N ASP A 47 3.54 -12.33 -13.87
CA ASP A 47 2.79 -13.55 -14.20
C ASP A 47 1.83 -14.03 -13.10
N LYS A 48 1.78 -13.34 -11.95
CA LYS A 48 0.93 -13.70 -10.81
C LYS A 48 -0.12 -12.63 -10.51
N ASP A 49 -1.34 -13.05 -10.18
CA ASP A 49 -2.38 -12.17 -9.63
C ASP A 49 -2.39 -12.20 -8.09
N THR A 50 -1.19 -12.07 -7.51
CA THR A 50 -0.95 -12.02 -6.07
C THR A 50 -0.15 -10.77 -5.73
N PHE A 51 -0.15 -10.39 -4.46
CA PHE A 51 0.50 -9.19 -3.97
C PHE A 51 1.39 -9.49 -2.78
N LEU A 52 2.42 -8.68 -2.61
CA LEU A 52 3.32 -8.66 -1.47
C LEU A 52 2.86 -7.58 -0.49
N ILE A 53 2.91 -7.87 0.81
CA ILE A 53 2.61 -6.94 1.90
C ILE A 53 3.55 -7.18 3.09
N ASN A 54 3.72 -6.20 3.98
CA ASN A 54 4.43 -6.41 5.24
C ASN A 54 3.71 -7.41 6.16
N PRO A 55 4.45 -8.24 6.90
CA PRO A 55 3.87 -8.96 8.02
C PRO A 55 3.43 -7.96 9.10
N PHE A 56 2.25 -8.19 9.67
CA PHE A 56 1.72 -7.34 10.73
C PHE A 56 2.51 -7.51 12.03
N GLY A 57 2.76 -6.39 12.70
CA GLY A 57 3.54 -6.32 13.95
C GLY A 57 5.00 -5.92 13.78
N LEU A 58 5.51 -5.84 12.55
CA LEU A 58 6.82 -5.25 12.27
C LEU A 58 6.70 -3.77 11.91
N ARG A 59 7.69 -2.98 12.34
CA ARG A 59 7.89 -1.62 11.86
C ARG A 59 8.47 -1.63 10.44
N TYR A 60 8.36 -0.49 9.76
CA TYR A 60 8.83 -0.35 8.37
C TYR A 60 10.35 -0.56 8.21
N ASP A 61 11.16 -0.19 9.21
CA ASP A 61 12.61 -0.39 9.26
C ASP A 61 13.03 -1.85 9.51
N GLU A 62 12.10 -2.73 9.88
CA GLU A 62 12.34 -4.16 10.08
C GLU A 62 11.98 -5.00 8.85
N ILE A 63 11.40 -4.38 7.82
CA ILE A 63 10.97 -5.08 6.60
C ILE A 63 12.18 -5.48 5.75
N THR A 64 12.16 -6.70 5.24
CA THR A 64 13.19 -7.22 4.33
C THR A 64 12.51 -7.93 3.16
N ALA A 65 13.23 -8.07 2.04
CA ALA A 65 12.72 -8.81 0.88
C ALA A 65 12.26 -10.24 1.24
N SER A 66 12.90 -10.85 2.25
CA SER A 66 12.64 -12.23 2.66
C SER A 66 11.44 -12.39 3.61
N ASN A 67 11.07 -11.35 4.36
CA ASN A 67 9.98 -11.43 5.35
C ASN A 67 8.63 -10.91 4.83
N LEU A 68 8.59 -10.33 3.63
CA LEU A 68 7.34 -9.97 2.95
C LEU A 68 6.42 -11.18 2.74
N VAL A 69 5.13 -10.97 2.95
CA VAL A 69 4.08 -11.99 2.84
C VAL A 69 3.42 -11.89 1.47
N GLU A 70 3.19 -13.02 0.81
CA GLU A 70 2.41 -13.11 -0.44
C GLU A 70 0.95 -13.42 -0.13
N VAL A 71 0.03 -12.64 -0.70
CA VAL A 71 -1.41 -12.71 -0.50
C VAL A 71 -2.17 -12.72 -1.83
N THR A 72 -3.33 -13.38 -1.87
CA THR A 72 -4.24 -13.30 -3.02
C THR A 72 -4.94 -11.95 -3.10
N LEU A 73 -5.66 -11.68 -4.20
CA LEU A 73 -6.48 -10.47 -4.35
C LEU A 73 -7.59 -10.36 -3.28
N GLU A 74 -7.99 -11.47 -2.68
CA GLU A 74 -8.94 -11.57 -1.56
C GLU A 74 -8.26 -11.45 -0.18
N GLY A 75 -6.95 -11.20 -0.12
CA GLY A 75 -6.21 -11.04 1.13
C GLY A 75 -5.81 -12.35 1.79
N LYS A 76 -5.99 -13.50 1.13
CA LYS A 76 -5.60 -14.78 1.70
C LYS A 76 -4.09 -14.99 1.59
N VAL A 77 -3.43 -15.22 2.73
CA VAL A 77 -2.01 -15.58 2.79
C VAL A 77 -1.74 -16.92 2.10
N ILE A 78 -0.74 -16.96 1.20
CA ILE A 78 -0.44 -18.16 0.40
C ILE A 78 0.49 -19.13 1.13
N LYS A 79 1.63 -18.64 1.66
CA LYS A 79 2.66 -19.46 2.34
C LYS A 79 3.49 -18.64 3.34
N SER A 80 2.89 -18.29 4.48
CA SER A 80 3.55 -17.61 5.60
C SER A 80 2.84 -17.92 6.92
N ASP A 81 3.59 -18.01 8.02
CA ASP A 81 3.03 -18.07 9.38
C ASP A 81 2.80 -16.67 9.98
N SER A 82 3.33 -15.62 9.33
CA SER A 82 3.15 -14.24 9.77
C SER A 82 1.76 -13.72 9.37
N PRO A 83 1.01 -13.09 10.30
CA PRO A 83 -0.26 -12.47 9.97
C PRO A 83 -0.07 -11.21 9.11
N ILE A 84 -1.15 -10.74 8.51
CA ILE A 84 -1.24 -9.41 7.88
C ILE A 84 -2.27 -8.56 8.64
N ASN A 85 -2.33 -7.27 8.34
CA ASN A 85 -3.43 -6.43 8.79
C ASN A 85 -4.60 -6.60 7.82
N ASP A 86 -5.56 -7.46 8.15
CA ASP A 86 -6.69 -7.79 7.26
C ASP A 86 -7.52 -6.54 6.90
N THR A 87 -7.84 -5.69 7.88
CA THR A 87 -8.54 -4.42 7.66
C THR A 87 -7.74 -3.50 6.76
N GLY A 88 -6.43 -3.42 6.95
CA GLY A 88 -5.55 -2.62 6.08
C GLY A 88 -5.49 -3.13 4.64
N PHE A 89 -5.55 -4.46 4.45
CA PHE A 89 -5.52 -5.04 3.11
C PHE A 89 -6.82 -4.79 2.32
N ILE A 90 -7.96 -4.61 2.98
CA ILE A 90 -9.26 -4.34 2.31
C ILE A 90 -9.16 -3.17 1.32
N ILE A 91 -8.53 -2.05 1.74
CA ILE A 91 -8.31 -0.88 0.89
C ILE A 91 -7.43 -1.23 -0.33
N HIS A 92 -6.36 -1.98 -0.11
CA HIS A 92 -5.41 -2.35 -1.17
C HIS A 92 -6.03 -3.32 -2.17
N GLY A 93 -6.76 -4.34 -1.68
CA GLY A 93 -7.49 -5.30 -2.49
C GLY A 93 -8.56 -4.61 -3.34
N ALA A 94 -9.29 -3.63 -2.79
CA ALA A 94 -10.26 -2.83 -3.54
C ALA A 94 -9.61 -2.12 -4.73
N ILE A 95 -8.51 -1.40 -4.49
CA ILE A 95 -7.80 -0.68 -5.54
C ILE A 95 -7.21 -1.64 -6.58
N HIS A 96 -6.52 -2.70 -6.17
CA HIS A 96 -5.95 -3.65 -7.13
C HIS A 96 -7.02 -4.36 -7.98
N ARG A 97 -8.20 -4.63 -7.41
CA ARG A 97 -9.34 -5.22 -8.14
C ARG A 97 -9.93 -4.25 -9.15
N ALA A 98 -10.10 -2.99 -8.76
CA ALA A 98 -10.67 -1.95 -9.62
C ALA A 98 -9.67 -1.41 -10.66
N ARG A 99 -8.37 -1.48 -10.37
CA ARG A 99 -7.28 -0.93 -11.19
C ARG A 99 -6.19 -1.99 -11.45
N PRO A 100 -6.43 -2.94 -12.37
CA PRO A 100 -5.42 -3.93 -12.74
C PRO A 100 -4.11 -3.34 -13.31
N ASP A 101 -4.14 -2.08 -13.74
CA ASP A 101 -2.96 -1.33 -14.18
C ASP A 101 -2.06 -0.84 -13.01
N VAL A 102 -2.57 -0.88 -11.78
CA VAL A 102 -1.85 -0.43 -10.57
C VAL A 102 -1.11 -1.61 -9.93
N ASN A 103 0.22 -1.59 -10.08
CA ASN A 103 1.10 -2.61 -9.52
C ASN A 103 1.55 -2.33 -8.08
N CYS A 104 1.33 -1.13 -7.55
CA CYS A 104 1.74 -0.77 -6.20
C CYS A 104 0.75 0.24 -5.59
N VAL A 105 0.36 0.02 -4.35
CA VAL A 105 -0.50 0.92 -3.57
C VAL A 105 0.22 1.23 -2.27
N ILE A 106 0.36 2.52 -1.96
CA ILE A 106 1.03 3.03 -0.77
C ILE A 106 -0.01 3.77 0.07
N HIS A 107 -0.21 3.32 1.32
CA HIS A 107 -1.05 4.00 2.29
C HIS A 107 -0.19 4.47 3.47
N THR A 108 -0.34 5.74 3.87
CA THR A 108 0.50 6.36 4.90
C THR A 108 -0.32 7.23 5.83
N HIS A 109 0.16 7.36 7.07
CA HIS A 109 -0.35 8.27 8.09
C HIS A 109 0.69 9.35 8.42
N SER A 110 1.34 9.92 7.40
CA SER A 110 2.30 10.99 7.62
C SER A 110 1.65 12.20 8.31
N ARG A 111 2.39 12.90 9.18
CA ARG A 111 1.86 14.05 9.93
C ARG A 111 1.23 15.12 9.04
N ALA A 112 1.87 15.44 7.90
CA ALA A 112 1.35 16.42 6.95
C ALA A 112 0.13 15.88 6.18
N GLY A 113 0.15 14.60 5.78
CA GLY A 113 -0.97 13.96 5.08
C GLY A 113 -2.23 13.93 5.94
N LEU A 114 -2.12 13.54 7.21
CA LEU A 114 -3.23 13.56 8.17
C LEU A 114 -3.76 14.98 8.41
N ALA A 115 -2.89 15.98 8.54
CA ALA A 115 -3.34 17.37 8.72
C ALA A 115 -4.14 17.86 7.50
N VAL A 116 -3.67 17.58 6.29
CA VAL A 116 -4.36 17.98 5.05
C VAL A 116 -5.67 17.22 4.86
N SER A 117 -5.76 15.96 5.28
CA SER A 117 -7.02 15.21 5.18
C SER A 117 -8.14 15.76 6.07
N CYS A 118 -7.80 16.46 7.16
CA CYS A 118 -8.77 17.12 8.04
C CYS A 118 -9.36 18.42 7.47
N PHE A 119 -8.71 19.08 6.51
CA PHE A 119 -9.23 20.34 5.97
C PHE A 119 -10.39 20.10 5.02
N GLU A 120 -11.43 20.95 5.07
CA GLU A 120 -12.60 20.87 4.17
C GLU A 120 -12.16 20.80 2.70
N ASN A 121 -11.33 21.75 2.27
CA ASN A 121 -10.81 21.82 0.89
C ASN A 121 -9.66 20.86 0.58
N GLY A 122 -9.16 20.11 1.57
CA GLY A 122 -8.03 19.19 1.39
C GLY A 122 -6.76 19.87 0.90
N LEU A 123 -6.09 19.27 -0.10
CA LEU A 123 -4.86 19.81 -0.68
C LEU A 123 -5.17 21.01 -1.58
N THR A 124 -4.91 22.21 -1.06
CA THR A 124 -5.01 23.46 -1.83
C THR A 124 -3.66 23.75 -2.52
N PRO A 125 -3.63 24.11 -3.82
CA PRO A 125 -2.39 24.36 -4.58
C PRO A 125 -1.75 25.70 -4.23
N MET A 126 -1.35 25.87 -2.96
CA MET A 126 -0.74 27.10 -2.42
C MET A 126 0.76 27.22 -2.73
N ILE A 127 1.40 26.11 -3.09
CA ILE A 127 2.81 26.03 -3.42
C ILE A 127 2.98 25.31 -4.76
N GLN A 128 4.12 25.54 -5.42
CA GLN A 128 4.44 24.95 -6.73
C GLN A 128 4.32 23.42 -6.73
N ASP A 129 4.78 22.76 -5.67
CA ASP A 129 4.72 21.29 -5.57
C ASP A 129 3.27 20.77 -5.58
N ALA A 130 2.38 21.46 -4.87
CA ALA A 130 0.96 21.12 -4.83
C ALA A 130 0.26 21.39 -6.18
N ALA A 131 0.75 22.34 -6.98
CA ALA A 131 0.22 22.60 -8.31
C ALA A 131 0.43 21.41 -9.28
N PHE A 132 1.47 20.60 -9.09
CA PHE A 132 1.63 19.34 -9.85
C PHE A 132 0.54 18.31 -9.54
N LEU A 133 -0.21 18.48 -8.45
CA LEU A 133 -1.31 17.59 -8.06
C LEU A 133 -2.70 18.20 -8.34
N HIS A 134 -2.76 19.40 -8.91
CA HIS A 134 -4.03 20.05 -9.26
C HIS A 134 -4.86 19.16 -10.22
N ASN A 135 -6.14 18.94 -9.87
CA ASN A 135 -7.07 18.03 -10.55
C ASN A 135 -6.57 16.58 -10.72
N ARG A 136 -5.59 16.15 -9.92
CA ARG A 136 -5.01 14.79 -9.95
C ARG A 136 -5.10 14.07 -8.59
N VAL A 137 -5.82 14.66 -7.64
CA VAL A 137 -6.08 14.11 -6.31
C VAL A 137 -7.57 13.86 -6.17
N SER A 138 -7.91 12.60 -5.91
CA SER A 138 -9.25 12.19 -5.52
C SER A 138 -9.46 12.36 -4.03
N TYR A 139 -10.72 12.41 -3.61
CA TYR A 139 -11.10 12.46 -2.20
C TYR A 139 -12.12 11.37 -1.91
N HIS A 140 -11.99 10.75 -0.74
CA HIS A 140 -12.95 9.78 -0.22
C HIS A 140 -13.34 10.19 1.20
N GLY A 141 -14.63 10.18 1.51
CA GLY A 141 -15.13 10.48 2.86
C GLY A 141 -14.76 9.38 3.83
N TRP A 142 -14.64 9.69 5.12
CA TRP A 142 -14.46 8.65 6.12
C TRP A 142 -15.76 7.88 6.33
N GLU A 143 -15.74 6.56 6.17
CA GLU A 143 -16.90 5.69 6.35
C GLU A 143 -16.78 4.78 7.60
N GLY A 144 -15.69 4.92 8.37
CA GLY A 144 -15.37 4.07 9.52
C GLY A 144 -14.07 3.30 9.33
N MET A 145 -13.92 2.17 10.05
CA MET A 145 -12.86 1.21 9.71
C MET A 145 -13.35 0.34 8.57
N SER A 146 -12.52 0.16 7.54
CA SER A 146 -12.88 -0.61 6.36
C SER A 146 -13.09 -2.09 6.67
N THR A 147 -14.33 -2.45 6.98
CA THR A 147 -14.73 -3.83 7.29
C THR A 147 -15.71 -4.40 6.26
N GLU A 148 -16.19 -3.59 5.32
CA GLU A 148 -17.28 -3.97 4.42
C GLU A 148 -16.90 -3.87 2.94
N GLN A 149 -17.54 -4.72 2.14
CA GLN A 149 -17.32 -4.80 0.71
C GLN A 149 -17.92 -3.60 -0.05
N GLU A 150 -18.92 -2.93 0.52
CA GLU A 150 -19.51 -1.71 -0.07
C GLU A 150 -18.51 -0.54 -0.06
N GLU A 151 -17.74 -0.36 1.01
CA GLU A 151 -16.72 0.69 1.09
C GLU A 151 -15.62 0.49 0.02
N CYS A 152 -15.27 -0.76 -0.31
CA CYS A 152 -14.32 -1.06 -1.38
C CYS A 152 -14.77 -0.49 -2.73
N GLU A 153 -16.06 -0.58 -3.04
CA GLU A 153 -16.63 -0.07 -4.28
C GLU A 153 -16.64 1.45 -4.29
N HIS A 154 -17.04 2.07 -3.18
CA HIS A 154 -17.02 3.53 -3.02
C HIS A 154 -15.60 4.10 -3.11
N LEU A 155 -14.63 3.47 -2.46
CA LEU A 155 -13.24 3.88 -2.44
C LEU A 155 -12.63 3.79 -3.85
N SER A 156 -12.90 2.70 -4.56
CA SER A 156 -12.48 2.53 -5.96
C SER A 156 -13.10 3.58 -6.88
N LYS A 157 -14.38 3.89 -6.68
CA LYS A 157 -15.10 4.93 -7.43
C LYS A 157 -14.57 6.32 -7.13
N SER A 158 -14.27 6.63 -5.87
CA SER A 158 -13.62 7.87 -5.44
C SER A 158 -12.27 8.04 -6.11
N LEU A 159 -11.43 7.00 -6.16
CA LEU A 159 -10.14 7.07 -6.85
C LEU A 159 -10.30 7.38 -8.34
N GLY A 160 -11.24 6.70 -9.02
CA GLY A 160 -11.47 6.88 -10.46
C GLY A 160 -10.21 6.61 -11.27
N SER A 161 -9.84 7.55 -12.15
CA SER A 161 -8.64 7.45 -12.99
C SER A 161 -7.38 8.08 -12.37
N ASN A 162 -7.50 8.74 -11.23
CA ASN A 162 -6.35 9.35 -10.55
C ASN A 162 -5.43 8.28 -9.95
N LYS A 163 -4.25 8.71 -9.52
CA LYS A 163 -3.24 7.88 -8.84
C LYS A 163 -2.98 8.30 -7.38
N VAL A 164 -3.63 9.37 -6.94
CA VAL A 164 -3.50 9.92 -5.59
C VAL A 164 -4.90 10.14 -5.06
N MET A 165 -5.13 9.70 -3.82
CA MET A 165 -6.38 9.90 -3.12
C MET A 165 -6.10 10.31 -1.68
N ILE A 166 -6.82 11.31 -1.20
CA ILE A 166 -6.85 11.71 0.20
C ILE A 166 -8.10 11.09 0.82
N LEU A 167 -7.89 10.19 1.78
CA LEU A 167 -8.93 9.69 2.66
C LEU A 167 -9.20 10.76 3.72
N LYS A 168 -10.40 11.34 3.72
CA LYS A 168 -10.84 12.30 4.74
C LYS A 168 -11.05 11.59 6.08
N ASN A 169 -11.24 12.37 7.14
CA ASN A 169 -11.56 11.90 8.49
C ASN A 169 -13.03 12.16 8.81
#